data_AF-A0A9N9YH84-F1
#
_entry.id   AF-A0A9N9YH84-F1
#
_cell.length_a   1.000
_cell.length_b   1.000
_cell.length_c   1.000
_cell.angle_alpha   90.00
_cell.angle_beta   90.00
_cell.angle_gamma   90.00
#
_symmetry.space_group_name_H-M   'P 1'
#
loop_
_entity.id
_entity.type
_entity.pdbx_description
1 polymer ?
#
loop_
_entity_poly.entity_id
_entity_poly.type
_entity_poly.pdbx_seq_one_letter_code
_entity_poly.pdbx_strand_id
1 'polypeptide(L)'
;MAKKSIPSAPAPGIKVVALHPIDQRKPVGELRTIVFFVIRSTLDQQLLRDSLDKLIRNHLPVLGARLHESPKEGGLDEFHYPETYPDDATLFGWSEKFIESTLDATKLIPDTSASNGSVVWGLSMEDIEAAWAPSDWSFQRKDDKPDTPLLLVHFTGYHDASVLTLNIPHCVSDQKGLASMVQAWLAVAQGLEPPPFITLEPGALDGPDLPQSELRQKGKYRLKSKGEYIRSIVGLLPDVIRNREETGRLMFLPVSLVTRLRDRCNDELTSKHGSDHPVLTNGDVISSTLAKLAHLSRNKKTKTFVLGETVNARGRHPALPEGKHYLHNCPAYACARFKFNKDTPLSEIALKHRLSVNETAQTASIERSFAVTKKVFDGGYGFPMGEAGDLSFHVTNWSSAWHGIDFSHVRKDSSATNVTDEGNGAPDGISNAALPMLVLGSSTQRDSSIHRLSAPILCKADGGYWVAFTTSTKNMLLVDELLQKDPFLDTL
;
A
#
# COMPACT_ATOMS: atom_id res chain seq x y z
N MET A 1 11.63 -9.21 34.26
CA MET A 1 11.97 -8.04 33.42
C MET A 1 13.46 -8.07 33.20
N ALA A 2 13.92 -8.50 32.01
CA ALA A 2 15.33 -8.38 31.65
C ALA A 2 15.64 -6.89 31.48
N LYS A 3 16.73 -6.39 32.09
CA LYS A 3 17.21 -5.03 31.84
C LYS A 3 17.53 -4.93 30.34
N LYS A 4 16.76 -4.15 29.57
CA LYS A 4 17.15 -3.74 28.20
C LYS A 4 18.57 -3.14 28.33
N SER A 5 19.55 -3.76 27.68
CA SER A 5 20.92 -3.26 27.66
C SER A 5 20.91 -1.86 27.07
N ILE A 6 21.56 -0.90 27.74
CA ILE A 6 21.78 0.43 27.19
C ILE A 6 22.63 0.24 25.93
N PRO A 7 22.17 0.67 24.73
CA PRO A 7 23.00 0.57 23.54
C PRO A 7 24.29 1.35 23.75
N SER A 8 25.43 0.78 23.35
CA SER A 8 26.67 1.53 23.26
C SER A 8 26.46 2.74 22.37
N ALA A 9 27.14 3.87 22.67
CA ALA A 9 27.15 5.00 21.76
C ALA A 9 27.51 4.54 20.33
N PRO A 10 26.92 5.15 19.27
CA PRO A 10 27.24 4.79 17.90
C PRO A 10 28.75 4.83 17.68
N ALA A 11 29.29 3.85 16.96
CA ALA A 11 30.71 3.85 16.64
C ALA A 11 31.06 5.12 15.83
N PRO A 12 32.29 5.65 15.95
CA PRO A 12 32.75 6.76 15.12
C PRO A 12 32.52 6.46 13.62
N GLY A 13 31.98 7.42 12.87
CA GLY A 13 31.69 7.27 11.42
C GLY A 13 30.32 6.68 11.08
N ILE A 14 29.48 6.39 12.09
CA ILE A 14 28.08 5.99 11.87
C ILE A 14 27.17 7.22 11.82
N LYS A 15 26.41 7.34 10.74
CA LYS A 15 25.30 8.27 10.60
C LYS A 15 24.08 7.70 11.33
N VAL A 16 23.48 8.52 12.18
CA VAL A 16 22.27 8.21 12.94
C VAL A 16 21.15 9.13 12.45
N VAL A 17 20.05 8.54 11.99
CA VAL A 17 18.87 9.27 11.52
C VAL A 17 17.64 8.78 12.26
N ALA A 18 17.05 9.65 13.09
CA ALA A 18 15.80 9.34 13.77
C ALA A 18 14.65 9.24 12.76
N LEU A 19 13.79 8.23 12.93
CA LEU A 19 12.57 8.07 12.14
C LEU A 19 11.55 9.16 12.50
N HIS A 20 10.67 9.50 11.57
CA HIS A 20 9.59 10.43 11.89
C HIS A 20 8.47 9.74 12.68
N PRO A 21 7.71 10.49 13.50
CA PRO A 21 6.51 9.98 14.19
C PRO A 21 5.49 9.32 13.27
N ILE A 22 5.33 9.84 12.04
CA ILE A 22 4.43 9.28 11.03
C ILE A 22 4.85 7.87 10.56
N ASP A 23 6.14 7.57 10.60
CA ASP A 23 6.70 6.26 10.22
C ASP A 23 6.52 5.20 11.32
N GLN A 24 6.28 5.63 12.57
CA GLN A 24 6.31 4.74 13.73
C GLN A 24 4.96 4.60 14.44
N ARG A 25 3.97 5.44 14.10
CA ARG A 25 2.62 5.32 14.67
C ARG A 25 2.10 3.89 14.53
N LYS A 26 1.37 3.38 15.52
CA LYS A 26 0.76 2.06 15.38
C LYS A 26 -0.37 2.07 14.32
N PRO A 27 -0.53 1.02 13.51
CA PRO A 27 0.33 -0.18 13.44
C PRO A 27 1.56 -0.03 12.52
N VAL A 28 1.73 1.08 11.78
CA VAL A 28 2.81 1.30 10.77
C VAL A 28 4.18 0.86 11.29
N GLY A 29 4.56 1.30 12.49
CA GLY A 29 5.85 0.98 13.08
C GLY A 29 6.11 -0.51 13.35
N GLU A 30 5.10 -1.37 13.30
CA GLU A 30 5.19 -2.81 13.59
C GLU A 30 5.11 -3.69 12.33
N LEU A 31 4.67 -3.12 11.20
CA LEU A 31 4.38 -3.86 9.98
C LEU A 31 5.61 -4.01 9.08
N ARG A 32 5.66 -5.12 8.36
CA ARG A 32 6.42 -5.21 7.11
C ARG A 32 5.45 -5.21 5.93
N THR A 33 5.82 -4.47 4.90
CA THR A 33 5.14 -4.46 3.61
C THR A 33 5.79 -5.50 2.73
N ILE A 34 4.98 -6.42 2.18
CA ILE A 34 5.43 -7.37 1.17
C ILE A 34 4.74 -7.05 -0.15
N VAL A 35 5.52 -6.92 -1.22
CA VAL A 35 5.04 -6.60 -2.55
C VAL A 35 5.61 -7.59 -3.56
N PHE A 36 4.75 -8.10 -4.43
CA PHE A 36 5.08 -9.01 -5.53
C PHE A 36 4.95 -8.23 -6.84
N PHE A 37 6.07 -7.95 -7.49
CA PHE A 37 6.08 -7.49 -8.87
C PHE A 37 6.08 -8.72 -9.77
N VAL A 38 4.98 -8.94 -10.48
CA VAL A 38 4.78 -10.06 -11.41
C VAL A 38 4.98 -9.55 -12.83
N ILE A 39 6.05 -9.99 -13.49
CA ILE A 39 6.44 -9.57 -14.84
C ILE A 39 6.32 -10.77 -15.77
N ARG A 40 5.56 -10.64 -16.85
CA ARG A 40 5.40 -11.69 -17.89
C ARG A 40 6.57 -11.70 -18.89
N SER A 41 7.77 -11.78 -18.33
CA SER A 41 9.04 -11.90 -19.04
C SER A 41 10.10 -12.43 -18.08
N THR A 42 11.11 -13.12 -18.59
CA THR A 42 12.27 -13.52 -17.79
C THR A 42 13.24 -12.35 -17.59
N LEU A 43 13.59 -12.06 -16.33
CA LEU A 43 14.51 -10.97 -15.98
C LEU A 43 15.94 -11.48 -15.69
N ASP A 44 16.92 -10.59 -15.82
CA ASP A 44 18.30 -10.80 -15.41
C ASP A 44 18.44 -10.55 -13.91
N GLN A 45 18.46 -11.66 -13.15
CA GLN A 45 18.54 -11.62 -11.69
C GLN A 45 19.88 -11.04 -11.19
N GLN A 46 20.97 -11.24 -11.93
CA GLN A 46 22.30 -10.81 -11.50
C GLN A 46 22.42 -9.30 -11.68
N LEU A 47 21.98 -8.78 -12.82
CA LEU A 47 21.89 -7.34 -13.08
C LEU A 47 21.02 -6.64 -12.03
N LEU A 48 19.86 -7.22 -11.69
CA LEU A 48 19.00 -6.71 -10.62
C LEU A 48 19.75 -6.67 -9.28
N ARG A 49 20.39 -7.76 -8.88
CA ARG A 49 21.14 -7.83 -7.61
C ARG A 49 22.28 -6.80 -7.55
N ASP A 50 23.08 -6.70 -8.59
CA ASP A 50 24.26 -5.83 -8.63
C ASP A 50 23.87 -4.35 -8.69
N SER A 51 22.81 -4.02 -9.44
CA SER A 51 22.28 -2.66 -9.49
C SER A 51 21.63 -2.23 -8.16
N LEU A 52 21.07 -3.15 -7.38
CA LEU A 52 20.54 -2.84 -6.04
C LEU A 52 21.68 -2.53 -5.06
N ASP A 53 22.74 -3.33 -5.09
CA ASP A 53 23.95 -3.05 -4.29
C ASP A 53 24.51 -1.67 -4.62
N LYS A 54 24.66 -1.36 -5.92
CA LYS A 54 25.11 -0.05 -6.39
C LYS A 54 24.16 1.09 -5.99
N LEU A 55 22.84 0.88 -6.07
CA LEU A 55 21.85 1.87 -5.62
C LEU A 55 22.07 2.22 -4.15
N ILE A 56 22.18 1.21 -3.29
CA ILE A 56 22.29 1.40 -1.84
C ILE A 56 23.61 2.08 -1.51
N ARG A 57 24.75 1.61 -2.05
CA ARG A 57 26.05 2.20 -1.73
C ARG A 57 26.17 3.66 -2.13
N ASN A 58 25.66 4.02 -3.30
CA ASN A 58 26.01 5.30 -3.93
C ASN A 58 24.89 6.34 -3.91
N HIS A 59 23.63 5.93 -3.80
CA HIS A 59 22.51 6.85 -3.99
C HIS A 59 21.47 6.80 -2.86
N LEU A 60 21.28 5.64 -2.21
CA LEU A 60 20.26 5.46 -1.17
C LEU A 60 20.75 4.59 0.01
N PRO A 61 21.81 5.03 0.74
CA PRO A 61 22.48 4.23 1.78
C PRO A 61 21.58 3.86 2.95
N VAL A 62 20.52 4.63 3.22
CA VAL A 62 19.56 4.32 4.29
C VAL A 62 18.92 2.93 4.15
N LEU A 63 18.82 2.37 2.94
CA LEU A 63 18.28 1.02 2.73
C LEU A 63 19.19 -0.09 3.27
N GLY A 64 20.50 0.16 3.35
CA GLY A 64 21.46 -0.76 3.94
C GLY A 64 21.55 -0.65 5.46
N ALA A 65 20.79 0.25 6.07
CA ALA A 65 20.90 0.56 7.49
C ALA A 65 20.43 -0.60 8.38
N ARG A 66 20.68 -0.47 9.68
CA ARG A 66 19.99 -1.24 10.71
C ARG A 66 19.08 -0.34 11.51
N LEU A 67 17.95 -0.90 11.92
CA LEU A 67 16.95 -0.19 12.70
C LEU A 67 17.20 -0.48 14.18
N HIS A 68 17.40 0.58 14.95
CA HIS A 68 17.62 0.51 16.38
C HIS A 68 16.40 1.05 17.11
N GLU A 69 15.81 0.22 17.98
CA GLU A 69 14.72 0.68 18.83
C GLU A 69 15.20 1.77 19.80
N SER A 70 14.39 2.80 19.99
CA SER A 70 14.67 3.79 21.03
C SER A 70 14.73 3.11 22.41
N PRO A 71 15.78 3.39 23.22
CA PRO A 71 15.84 2.90 24.60
C PRO A 71 14.84 3.61 25.52
N LYS A 72 14.32 4.77 25.11
CA LYS A 72 13.28 5.52 25.82
C LYS A 72 11.91 5.08 25.34
N GLU A 73 11.02 4.76 26.28
CA GLU A 73 9.61 4.48 25.97
C GLU A 73 8.99 5.73 25.30
N GLY A 74 8.40 5.54 24.11
CA GLY A 74 7.86 6.64 23.30
C GLY A 74 8.91 7.48 22.56
N GLY A 75 10.19 7.10 22.56
CA GLY A 75 11.20 7.72 21.72
C GLY A 75 11.15 7.22 20.27
N LEU A 76 11.90 7.89 19.39
CA LEU A 76 11.97 7.57 17.97
C LEU A 76 13.05 6.51 17.74
N ASP A 77 12.70 5.45 17.02
CA ASP A 77 13.66 4.51 16.45
C ASP A 77 14.64 5.24 15.52
N GLU A 78 15.81 4.64 15.30
CA GLU A 78 16.90 5.25 14.56
C GLU A 78 17.43 4.32 13.46
N PHE A 79 17.71 4.88 12.28
CA PHE A 79 18.54 4.24 11.26
C PHE A 79 20.01 4.48 11.57
N HIS A 80 20.79 3.41 11.62
CA HIS A 80 22.24 3.45 11.80
C HIS A 80 22.91 2.90 10.55
N TYR A 81 23.76 3.70 9.91
CA TYR A 81 24.56 3.28 8.76
C TYR A 81 25.86 4.08 8.64
N PRO A 82 26.95 3.49 8.11
CA PRO A 82 28.20 4.21 7.91
C PRO A 82 28.08 5.24 6.78
N GLU A 83 29.01 6.20 6.74
CA GLU A 83 29.14 7.12 5.60
C GLU A 83 29.42 6.37 4.29
N THR A 84 30.29 5.36 4.36
CA THR A 84 30.59 4.45 3.25
C THR A 84 30.50 3.01 3.73
N TYR A 85 29.77 2.17 3.00
CA TYR A 85 29.69 0.75 3.31
C TYR A 85 30.98 0.01 2.91
N PRO A 86 31.54 -0.84 3.79
CA PRO A 86 32.57 -1.80 3.42
C PRO A 86 32.11 -2.70 2.27
N ASP A 87 33.03 -3.15 1.42
CA ASP A 87 32.71 -3.98 0.26
C ASP A 87 31.97 -5.28 0.64
N ASP A 88 32.29 -5.85 1.79
CA ASP A 88 31.69 -7.07 2.35
C ASP A 88 30.43 -6.83 3.20
N ALA A 89 29.93 -5.60 3.29
CA ALA A 89 28.75 -5.27 4.07
C ALA A 89 27.49 -5.96 3.53
N THR A 90 26.69 -6.55 4.42
CA THR A 90 25.37 -7.09 4.07
C THR A 90 24.35 -5.95 3.99
N LEU A 91 24.10 -5.45 2.78
CA LEU A 91 23.19 -4.33 2.53
C LEU A 91 21.71 -4.74 2.50
N PHE A 92 21.40 -5.90 1.91
CA PHE A 92 20.05 -6.43 1.78
C PHE A 92 20.09 -7.96 1.79
N GLY A 93 18.94 -8.59 2.09
CA GLY A 93 18.77 -10.02 1.92
C GLY A 93 18.41 -10.34 0.47
N TRP A 94 19.06 -11.35 -0.12
CA TRP A 94 18.73 -11.86 -1.46
C TRP A 94 18.53 -13.37 -1.41
N SER A 95 17.46 -13.87 -2.03
CA SER A 95 17.27 -15.29 -2.27
C SER A 95 16.57 -15.53 -3.61
N GLU A 96 16.65 -16.74 -4.13
CA GLU A 96 16.07 -17.08 -5.43
C GLU A 96 15.47 -18.49 -5.46
N LYS A 97 14.51 -18.69 -6.35
CA LYS A 97 13.85 -19.96 -6.62
C LYS A 97 13.47 -20.04 -8.09
N PHE A 98 13.70 -21.20 -8.71
CA PHE A 98 13.25 -21.46 -10.08
C PHE A 98 12.19 -22.54 -10.07
N ILE A 99 11.13 -22.33 -10.84
CA ILE A 99 10.01 -23.24 -10.98
C ILE A 99 9.99 -23.71 -12.43
N GLU A 100 10.08 -25.02 -12.65
CA GLU A 100 10.01 -25.67 -13.96
C GLU A 100 8.55 -25.71 -14.47
N SER A 101 7.98 -24.52 -14.69
CA SER A 101 6.61 -24.31 -15.18
C SER A 101 6.50 -22.91 -15.78
N THR A 102 5.44 -22.67 -16.55
CA THR A 102 4.99 -21.31 -16.85
C THR A 102 4.20 -20.73 -15.66
N LEU A 103 4.12 -19.41 -15.57
CA LEU A 103 3.32 -18.73 -14.55
C LEU A 103 1.83 -19.12 -14.65
N ASP A 104 1.27 -19.13 -15.87
CA ASP A 104 -0.15 -19.42 -16.07
C ASP A 104 -0.52 -20.86 -15.65
N ALA A 105 0.38 -21.83 -15.84
CA ALA A 105 0.16 -23.21 -15.41
C ALA A 105 0.04 -23.36 -13.88
N THR A 106 0.55 -22.40 -13.10
CA THR A 106 0.40 -22.40 -11.64
C THR A 106 -1.00 -22.05 -11.17
N LYS A 107 -1.78 -21.33 -11.98
CA LYS A 107 -3.10 -20.78 -11.64
C LYS A 107 -3.11 -19.87 -10.40
N LEU A 108 -1.95 -19.31 -10.02
CA LEU A 108 -1.86 -18.37 -8.89
C LEU A 108 -2.59 -17.05 -9.16
N ILE A 109 -2.56 -16.61 -10.42
CA ILE A 109 -3.31 -15.45 -10.91
C ILE A 109 -4.47 -15.96 -11.75
N PRO A 110 -5.71 -15.48 -11.52
CA PRO A 110 -6.85 -15.90 -12.33
C PRO A 110 -6.73 -15.35 -13.75
N ASP A 111 -7.21 -16.11 -14.73
CA ASP A 111 -7.35 -15.63 -16.10
C ASP A 111 -8.47 -14.58 -16.17
N THR A 112 -8.09 -13.34 -16.42
CA THR A 112 -9.00 -12.19 -16.51
C THR A 112 -9.52 -11.95 -17.93
N SER A 113 -8.91 -12.58 -18.94
CA SER A 113 -9.29 -12.40 -20.35
C SER A 113 -10.69 -12.94 -20.63
N ALA A 114 -11.06 -14.03 -19.97
CA ALA A 114 -12.36 -14.67 -20.08
C ALA A 114 -13.49 -13.97 -19.28
N SER A 115 -13.18 -12.87 -18.57
CA SER A 115 -14.15 -12.20 -17.69
C SER A 115 -15.36 -11.61 -18.43
N ASN A 116 -15.27 -11.35 -19.75
CA ASN A 116 -16.30 -10.63 -20.51
C ASN A 116 -16.78 -9.34 -19.82
N GLY A 117 -15.89 -8.70 -19.04
CA GLY A 117 -16.21 -7.48 -18.28
C GLY A 117 -16.88 -7.69 -16.92
N SER A 118 -16.98 -8.92 -16.40
CA SER A 118 -17.46 -9.21 -15.03
C SER A 118 -16.35 -9.18 -13.98
N VAL A 119 -16.75 -9.11 -12.71
CA VAL A 119 -15.83 -9.34 -11.58
C VAL A 119 -15.27 -10.77 -11.63
N VAL A 120 -13.98 -10.94 -11.31
CA VAL A 120 -13.32 -12.25 -11.21
C VAL A 120 -12.66 -12.40 -9.84
N TRP A 121 -12.77 -13.60 -9.26
CA TRP A 121 -12.07 -13.98 -8.04
C TRP A 121 -10.77 -14.72 -8.35
N GLY A 122 -9.72 -14.38 -7.60
CA GLY A 122 -8.49 -15.14 -7.48
C GLY A 122 -8.35 -15.79 -6.10
N LEU A 123 -7.15 -16.31 -5.84
CA LEU A 123 -6.78 -16.89 -4.55
C LEU A 123 -6.76 -15.85 -3.42
N SER A 124 -6.61 -16.30 -2.19
CA SER A 124 -6.35 -15.41 -1.06
C SER A 124 -4.93 -14.81 -1.16
N MET A 125 -4.70 -13.68 -0.50
CA MET A 125 -3.34 -13.14 -0.40
C MET A 125 -2.40 -14.09 0.38
N GLU A 126 -2.93 -14.88 1.30
CA GLU A 126 -2.14 -15.87 2.06
C GLU A 126 -1.62 -17.00 1.17
N ASP A 127 -2.44 -17.47 0.23
CA ASP A 127 -2.02 -18.48 -0.76
C ASP A 127 -0.95 -17.94 -1.71
N ILE A 128 -1.11 -16.68 -2.15
CA ILE A 128 -0.14 -15.99 -3.02
C ILE A 128 1.18 -15.79 -2.28
N GLU A 129 1.13 -15.38 -1.02
CA GLU A 129 2.29 -15.23 -0.16
C GLU A 129 3.01 -16.56 0.06
N ALA A 130 2.28 -17.64 0.34
CA ALA A 130 2.87 -18.97 0.51
C ALA A 130 3.59 -19.47 -0.77
N ALA A 131 3.18 -18.99 -1.94
CA ALA A 131 3.81 -19.35 -3.20
C ALA A 131 5.08 -18.54 -3.51
N TRP A 132 5.11 -17.25 -3.19
CA TRP A 132 6.15 -16.30 -3.66
C TRP A 132 6.98 -15.62 -2.57
N ALA A 133 6.62 -15.74 -1.29
CA ALA A 133 7.44 -15.31 -0.18
C ALA A 133 8.18 -16.51 0.42
N PRO A 134 9.48 -16.39 0.73
CA PRO A 134 10.18 -17.38 1.53
C PRO A 134 9.47 -17.66 2.86
N SER A 135 9.36 -18.93 3.24
CA SER A 135 8.59 -19.36 4.42
C SER A 135 9.18 -18.89 5.75
N ASP A 136 10.44 -18.46 5.76
CA ASP A 136 11.14 -17.95 6.94
C ASP A 136 11.13 -16.42 7.04
N TRP A 137 10.43 -15.72 6.13
CA TRP A 137 10.26 -14.28 6.19
C TRP A 137 9.22 -13.87 7.24
N SER A 138 9.57 -12.82 7.95
CA SER A 138 8.69 -12.16 8.91
C SER A 138 7.75 -11.19 8.20
N PHE A 139 6.50 -11.14 8.65
CA PHE A 139 5.49 -10.17 8.17
C PHE A 139 5.31 -8.99 9.15
N GLN A 140 5.89 -9.10 10.34
CA GLN A 140 5.86 -8.07 11.38
C GLN A 140 7.28 -7.91 11.94
N ARG A 141 7.65 -6.67 12.29
CA ARG A 141 8.98 -6.35 12.82
C ARG A 141 9.31 -7.08 14.13
N LYS A 142 8.31 -7.33 14.97
CA LYS A 142 8.47 -8.06 16.24
C LYS A 142 8.97 -9.50 16.04
N ASP A 143 8.78 -10.05 14.85
CA ASP A 143 9.17 -11.40 14.47
C ASP A 143 10.46 -11.40 13.62
N ASP A 144 11.11 -10.24 13.43
CA ASP A 144 12.39 -10.16 12.73
C ASP A 144 13.48 -10.88 13.53
N LYS A 145 14.36 -11.61 12.84
CA LYS A 145 15.57 -12.17 13.42
C LYS A 145 16.53 -11.04 13.81
N PRO A 146 17.44 -11.24 14.78
CA PRO A 146 18.51 -10.27 15.05
C PRO A 146 19.23 -9.88 13.75
N ASP A 147 19.51 -8.58 13.59
CA ASP A 147 20.21 -8.00 12.43
C ASP A 147 19.55 -8.21 11.06
N THR A 148 18.25 -8.54 11.01
CA THR A 148 17.48 -8.64 9.76
C THR A 148 17.65 -7.36 8.91
N PRO A 149 18.09 -7.46 7.65
CA PRO A 149 18.19 -6.31 6.76
C PRO A 149 16.85 -5.58 6.58
N LEU A 150 16.90 -4.27 6.36
CA LEU A 150 15.69 -3.49 6.07
C LEU A 150 15.01 -4.00 4.80
N LEU A 151 15.78 -4.23 3.74
CA LEU A 151 15.27 -4.74 2.48
C LEU A 151 15.59 -6.23 2.32
N LEU A 152 14.56 -7.04 2.15
CA LEU A 152 14.68 -8.43 1.72
C LEU A 152 14.10 -8.54 0.31
N VAL A 153 14.81 -9.23 -0.56
CA VAL A 153 14.44 -9.46 -1.95
C VAL A 153 14.44 -10.95 -2.24
N HIS A 154 13.38 -11.43 -2.87
CA HIS A 154 13.28 -12.80 -3.36
C HIS A 154 12.93 -12.80 -4.83
N PHE A 155 13.70 -13.52 -5.63
CA PHE A 155 13.48 -13.70 -7.06
C PHE A 155 12.87 -15.08 -7.34
N THR A 156 11.71 -15.14 -7.96
CA THR A 156 11.12 -16.38 -8.47
C THR A 156 11.11 -16.39 -9.99
N GLY A 157 11.85 -17.30 -10.62
CA GLY A 157 11.88 -17.49 -12.06
C GLY A 157 10.92 -18.59 -12.55
N TYR A 158 10.18 -18.31 -13.62
CA TYR A 158 9.40 -19.26 -14.42
C TYR A 158 9.98 -19.33 -15.85
N HIS A 159 9.47 -20.25 -16.68
CA HIS A 159 9.88 -20.32 -18.09
C HIS A 159 9.55 -19.05 -18.89
N ASP A 160 8.48 -18.35 -18.55
CA ASP A 160 7.91 -17.23 -19.30
C ASP A 160 7.74 -15.94 -18.47
N ALA A 161 8.10 -15.98 -17.18
CA ALA A 161 7.83 -14.90 -16.25
C ALA A 161 8.87 -14.82 -15.12
N SER A 162 8.85 -13.70 -14.41
CA SER A 162 9.63 -13.49 -13.19
C SER A 162 8.75 -12.78 -12.15
N VAL A 163 8.87 -13.22 -10.91
CA VAL A 163 8.26 -12.55 -9.76
C VAL A 163 9.39 -12.02 -8.88
N LEU A 164 9.37 -10.71 -8.67
CA LEU A 164 10.29 -10.03 -7.77
C LEU A 164 9.52 -9.65 -6.50
N THR A 165 9.83 -10.33 -5.40
CA THR A 165 9.21 -10.10 -4.10
C THR A 165 10.09 -9.20 -3.26
N LEU A 166 9.54 -8.08 -2.77
CA LEU A 166 10.19 -7.18 -1.83
C LEU A 166 9.51 -7.27 -0.47
N ASN A 167 10.29 -7.32 0.61
CA ASN A 167 9.80 -7.25 1.99
C ASN A 167 10.58 -6.19 2.77
N ILE A 168 9.89 -5.13 3.16
CA ILE A 168 10.46 -3.93 3.78
C ILE A 168 9.62 -3.46 4.98
N PRO A 169 10.20 -3.05 6.12
CA PRO A 169 9.44 -2.47 7.21
C PRO A 169 8.65 -1.25 6.73
N HIS A 170 7.37 -1.19 7.10
CA HIS A 170 6.50 -0.09 6.66
C HIS A 170 6.94 1.25 7.25
N CYS A 171 7.73 1.26 8.34
CA CYS A 171 8.37 2.46 8.86
C CYS A 171 9.49 3.01 7.95
N VAL A 172 9.99 2.24 6.99
CA VAL A 172 10.94 2.74 5.99
C VAL A 172 10.21 3.44 4.87
N SER A 173 9.07 2.91 4.42
CA SER A 173 8.42 3.41 3.20
C SER A 173 6.93 3.11 3.12
N ASP A 174 6.18 4.07 2.57
CA ASP A 174 4.86 3.82 1.98
C ASP A 174 5.01 3.31 0.54
N GLN A 175 3.90 2.94 -0.11
CA GLN A 175 3.95 2.36 -1.47
C GLN A 175 4.53 3.32 -2.51
N LYS A 176 4.37 4.63 -2.36
CA LYS A 176 4.93 5.62 -3.30
C LYS A 176 6.43 5.81 -3.10
N GLY A 177 6.89 5.76 -1.85
CA GLY A 177 8.31 5.71 -1.54
C GLY A 177 8.96 4.45 -2.09
N LEU A 178 8.31 3.29 -1.92
CA LEU A 178 8.76 2.01 -2.45
C LEU A 178 8.83 2.02 -3.97
N ALA A 179 7.80 2.56 -4.64
CA ALA A 179 7.81 2.74 -6.09
C ALA A 179 8.96 3.65 -6.57
N SER A 180 9.19 4.78 -5.87
CA SER A 180 10.31 5.69 -6.20
C SER A 180 11.66 4.98 -6.06
N MET A 181 11.80 4.10 -5.05
CA MET A 181 12.98 3.27 -4.84
C MET A 181 13.18 2.23 -5.95
N VAL A 182 12.11 1.56 -6.38
CA VAL A 182 12.17 0.61 -7.52
C VAL A 182 12.51 1.34 -8.83
N GLN A 183 11.97 2.54 -9.08
CA GLN A 183 12.35 3.34 -10.25
C GLN A 183 13.82 3.73 -10.23
N ALA A 184 14.34 4.17 -9.08
CA ALA A 184 15.75 4.48 -8.91
C ALA A 184 16.64 3.25 -9.13
N TRP A 185 16.22 2.08 -8.61
CA TRP A 185 16.92 0.82 -8.82
C TRP A 185 17.01 0.46 -10.31
N LEU A 186 15.90 0.53 -11.03
CA LEU A 186 15.87 0.22 -12.46
C LEU A 186 16.65 1.24 -13.30
N ALA A 187 16.70 2.51 -12.89
CA ALA A 187 17.58 3.50 -13.51
C ALA A 187 19.06 3.13 -13.34
N VAL A 188 19.49 2.72 -12.14
CA VAL A 188 20.86 2.25 -11.90
C VAL A 188 21.17 0.98 -12.72
N ALA A 189 20.21 0.07 -12.86
CA ALA A 189 20.34 -1.11 -13.72
C ALA A 189 20.52 -0.77 -15.21
N GLN A 190 19.96 0.36 -15.65
CA GLN A 190 20.17 0.92 -16.99
C GLN A 190 21.49 1.68 -17.14
N GLY A 191 22.29 1.80 -16.07
CA GLY A 191 23.50 2.63 -16.06
C GLY A 191 23.22 4.13 -15.97
N LEU A 192 22.00 4.52 -15.59
CA LEU A 192 21.59 5.92 -15.41
C LEU A 192 21.75 6.35 -13.95
N GLU A 193 21.96 7.65 -13.76
CA GLU A 193 21.93 8.27 -12.43
C GLU A 193 20.46 8.37 -11.96
N PRO A 194 20.10 7.81 -10.80
CA PRO A 194 18.72 7.88 -10.31
C PRO A 194 18.38 9.30 -9.82
N PRO A 195 17.10 9.74 -9.90
CA PRO A 195 16.69 11.00 -9.31
C PRO A 195 17.00 11.04 -7.80
N PRO A 196 17.50 12.17 -7.26
CA PRO A 196 17.88 12.25 -5.87
C PRO A 196 16.66 12.18 -4.95
N PHE A 197 16.83 11.48 -3.83
CA PHE A 197 15.85 11.44 -2.75
C PHE A 197 16.03 12.64 -1.84
N ILE A 198 14.93 13.35 -1.55
CA ILE A 198 14.95 14.40 -0.54
C ILE A 198 15.02 13.76 0.85
N THR A 199 15.86 14.33 1.71
CA THR A 199 15.86 14.07 3.15
C THR A 199 15.17 15.25 3.82
N LEU A 200 14.30 14.97 4.79
CA LEU A 200 13.62 16.01 5.55
C LEU A 200 14.29 16.20 6.89
N GLU A 201 14.31 17.44 7.36
CA GLU A 201 14.73 17.74 8.72
C GLU A 201 13.78 17.11 9.75
N PRO A 202 14.27 16.78 10.96
CA PRO A 202 13.42 16.33 12.05
C PRO A 202 12.25 17.29 12.29
N GLY A 203 11.04 16.75 12.41
CA GLY A 203 9.81 17.53 12.64
C GLY A 203 9.17 18.16 11.40
N ALA A 204 9.76 18.04 10.20
CA ALA A 204 9.20 18.62 8.97
C ALA A 204 7.78 18.11 8.61
N LEU A 205 7.39 16.94 9.11
CA LEU A 205 6.07 16.33 8.92
C LEU A 205 5.31 16.14 10.26
N ASP A 206 5.62 16.94 11.29
CA ASP A 206 4.92 16.87 12.58
C ASP A 206 3.62 17.68 12.58
N GLY A 207 3.43 18.56 11.58
CA GLY A 207 2.30 19.47 11.50
C GLY A 207 2.38 20.64 12.52
N PRO A 208 1.48 21.62 12.41
CA PRO A 208 1.44 22.78 13.31
C PRO A 208 0.91 22.41 14.70
N ASP A 209 1.29 23.18 15.72
CA ASP A 209 0.71 23.05 17.07
C ASP A 209 -0.67 23.73 17.10
N LEU A 210 -1.71 22.91 16.88
CA LEU A 210 -3.10 23.36 16.83
C LEU A 210 -3.81 23.15 18.17
N PRO A 211 -4.81 23.98 18.50
CA PRO A 211 -5.64 23.80 19.70
C PRO A 211 -6.28 22.41 19.76
N GLN A 212 -6.39 21.81 20.95
CA GLN A 212 -7.05 20.51 21.11
C GLN A 212 -8.50 20.50 20.60
N SER A 213 -9.22 21.62 20.68
CA SER A 213 -10.58 21.74 20.15
C SER A 213 -10.63 21.46 18.65
N GLU A 214 -9.62 21.90 17.90
CA GLU A 214 -9.50 21.67 16.46
C GLU A 214 -9.07 20.23 16.16
N LEU A 215 -8.07 19.71 16.86
CA LEU A 215 -7.57 18.35 16.68
C LEU A 215 -8.59 17.27 17.10
N ARG A 216 -9.61 17.63 17.89
CA ARG A 216 -10.66 16.73 18.38
C ARG A 216 -12.00 16.88 17.65
N GLN A 217 -12.05 17.62 16.55
CA GLN A 217 -13.28 17.81 15.75
C GLN A 217 -13.83 16.46 15.24
N LYS A 218 -15.07 16.13 15.61
CA LYS A 218 -15.78 14.91 15.16
C LYS A 218 -16.04 14.94 13.65
N GLY A 219 -16.06 13.75 13.04
CA GLY A 219 -16.26 13.60 11.59
C GLY A 219 -15.01 13.81 10.75
N LYS A 220 -13.87 14.09 11.38
CA LYS A 220 -12.55 14.15 10.74
C LYS A 220 -11.62 13.09 11.35
N TYR A 221 -10.45 12.90 10.73
CA TYR A 221 -9.31 12.23 11.38
C TYR A 221 -8.90 13.06 12.61
N ARG A 222 -9.05 12.51 13.82
CA ARG A 222 -9.01 13.31 15.06
C ARG A 222 -8.38 12.60 16.23
N LEU A 223 -7.96 13.38 17.23
CA LEU A 223 -7.55 12.86 18.52
C LEU A 223 -8.75 12.29 19.29
N LYS A 224 -8.58 11.07 19.81
CA LYS A 224 -9.53 10.38 20.69
C LYS A 224 -8.88 10.08 22.01
N SER A 225 -9.53 10.44 23.12
CA SER A 225 -9.05 10.06 24.44
C SER A 225 -9.09 8.54 24.60
N LYS A 226 -8.34 8.01 25.58
CA LYS A 226 -8.35 6.56 25.89
C LYS A 226 -9.76 6.02 26.10
N GLY A 227 -10.63 6.76 26.81
CA GLY A 227 -12.02 6.37 27.02
C GLY A 227 -12.87 6.36 25.74
N GLU A 228 -12.67 7.32 24.83
CA GLU A 228 -13.34 7.32 23.52
C GLU A 228 -12.89 6.14 22.65
N TYR A 229 -11.60 5.84 22.68
CA TYR A 229 -11.02 4.70 21.98
C TYR A 229 -11.60 3.38 22.49
N ILE A 230 -11.59 3.16 23.81
CA ILE A 230 -12.16 1.95 24.43
C ILE A 230 -13.64 1.80 24.05
N ARG A 231 -14.45 2.86 24.11
CA ARG A 231 -15.86 2.81 23.68
C ARG A 231 -16.00 2.43 22.20
N SER A 232 -15.06 2.85 21.35
CA SER A 232 -15.08 2.49 19.92
C SER A 232 -14.81 1.00 19.73
N ILE A 233 -13.81 0.45 20.41
CA ILE A 233 -13.48 -0.98 20.37
C ILE A 233 -14.62 -1.83 20.94
N VAL A 234 -15.17 -1.46 22.10
CA VAL A 234 -16.31 -2.15 22.71
C VAL A 234 -17.53 -2.15 21.78
N GLY A 235 -17.75 -1.06 21.04
CA GLY A 235 -18.82 -0.96 20.05
C GLY A 235 -18.70 -1.93 18.87
N LEU A 236 -17.49 -2.40 18.55
CA LEU A 236 -17.24 -3.37 17.48
C LEU A 236 -17.46 -4.83 17.94
N LEU A 237 -17.30 -5.11 19.25
CA LEU A 237 -17.34 -6.47 19.78
C LEU A 237 -18.58 -7.29 19.40
N PRO A 238 -19.82 -6.74 19.40
CA PRO A 238 -21.00 -7.51 19.01
C PRO A 238 -20.92 -8.02 17.56
N ASP A 239 -20.38 -7.21 16.65
CA ASP A 239 -20.20 -7.62 15.25
C ASP A 239 -19.11 -8.68 15.13
N VAL A 240 -17.97 -8.46 15.79
CA VAL A 240 -16.84 -9.41 15.82
C VAL A 240 -17.25 -10.77 16.38
N ILE A 241 -18.04 -10.80 17.45
CA ILE A 241 -18.54 -12.04 18.05
C ILE A 241 -19.50 -12.77 17.09
N ARG A 242 -20.33 -12.04 16.35
CA ARG A 242 -21.32 -12.62 15.42
C ARG A 242 -20.70 -13.09 14.10
N ASN A 243 -19.63 -12.41 13.67
CA ASN A 243 -18.96 -12.53 12.39
C ASN A 243 -17.46 -12.77 12.60
N ARG A 244 -17.11 -13.87 13.29
CA ARG A 244 -15.74 -14.20 13.68
C ARG A 244 -14.86 -14.65 12.51
N GLU A 245 -15.42 -15.46 11.64
CA GLU A 245 -14.70 -15.99 10.48
C GLU A 245 -14.71 -14.98 9.35
N GLU A 246 -13.55 -14.81 8.73
CA GLU A 246 -13.34 -13.95 7.58
C GLU A 246 -12.87 -14.77 6.39
N THR A 247 -13.20 -14.30 5.19
CA THR A 247 -12.72 -14.85 3.93
C THR A 247 -12.09 -13.70 3.15
N GLY A 248 -10.82 -13.85 2.79
CA GLY A 248 -10.08 -12.92 1.95
C GLY A 248 -9.83 -13.53 0.57
N ARG A 249 -10.11 -12.78 -0.50
CA ARG A 249 -9.81 -13.18 -1.88
C ARG A 249 -9.32 -11.99 -2.69
N LEU A 250 -8.48 -12.27 -3.68
CA LEU A 250 -8.09 -11.30 -4.69
C LEU A 250 -9.29 -11.05 -5.61
N MET A 251 -9.74 -9.80 -5.70
CA MET A 251 -10.82 -9.36 -6.59
C MET A 251 -10.22 -8.64 -7.78
N PHE A 252 -10.61 -9.03 -8.99
CA PHE A 252 -10.34 -8.31 -10.22
C PHE A 252 -11.60 -7.56 -10.68
N LEU A 253 -11.46 -6.25 -10.89
CA LEU A 253 -12.50 -5.36 -11.40
C LEU A 253 -12.09 -4.84 -12.78
N PRO A 254 -12.73 -5.29 -13.88
CA PRO A 254 -12.43 -4.80 -15.22
C PRO A 254 -12.57 -3.28 -15.33
N VAL A 255 -11.68 -2.63 -16.08
CA VAL A 255 -11.73 -1.17 -16.27
C VAL A 255 -13.03 -0.72 -16.94
N SER A 256 -13.59 -1.54 -17.83
CA SER A 256 -14.86 -1.29 -18.51
C SER A 256 -16.03 -1.25 -17.53
N LEU A 257 -16.09 -2.21 -16.59
CA LEU A 257 -17.08 -2.25 -15.51
C LEU A 257 -16.96 -1.00 -14.63
N VAL A 258 -15.75 -0.70 -14.14
CA VAL A 258 -15.53 0.46 -13.26
C VAL A 258 -15.89 1.77 -13.95
N THR A 259 -15.54 1.91 -15.24
CA THR A 259 -15.87 3.09 -16.04
C THR A 259 -17.37 3.25 -16.20
N ARG A 260 -18.09 2.16 -16.53
CA ARG A 260 -19.56 2.18 -16.63
C ARG A 260 -20.22 2.59 -15.30
N LEU A 261 -19.78 2.03 -14.18
CA LEU A 261 -20.29 2.40 -12.86
C LEU A 261 -20.01 3.88 -12.53
N ARG A 262 -18.81 4.38 -12.87
CA ARG A 262 -18.44 5.79 -12.67
C ARG A 262 -19.32 6.72 -13.49
N ASP A 263 -19.49 6.42 -14.77
CA ASP A 263 -20.24 7.27 -15.69
C ASP A 263 -21.71 7.31 -15.25
N ARG A 264 -22.31 6.16 -14.92
CA ARG A 264 -23.65 6.09 -14.31
C ARG A 264 -23.76 6.93 -13.04
N CYS A 265 -22.79 6.81 -12.12
CA CYS A 265 -22.83 7.59 -10.88
C CYS A 265 -22.72 9.09 -11.14
N ASN A 266 -21.90 9.53 -12.10
CA ASN A 266 -21.81 10.94 -12.50
C ASN A 266 -23.13 11.42 -13.13
N ASP A 267 -23.76 10.62 -13.99
CA ASP A 267 -25.05 10.95 -14.62
C ASP A 267 -26.17 11.10 -13.58
N GLU A 268 -26.23 10.20 -12.60
CA GLU A 268 -27.17 10.28 -11.47
C GLU A 268 -26.96 11.56 -10.65
N LEU A 269 -25.70 11.90 -10.33
CA LEU A 269 -25.38 13.11 -9.58
C LEU A 269 -25.68 14.38 -10.38
N THR A 270 -25.35 14.41 -11.67
CA THR A 270 -25.66 15.54 -12.55
C THR A 270 -27.16 15.74 -12.67
N SER A 271 -27.94 14.66 -12.78
CA SER A 271 -29.40 14.73 -12.79
C SER A 271 -29.98 15.30 -11.50
N LYS A 272 -29.32 15.04 -10.36
CA LYS A 272 -29.79 15.46 -9.03
C LYS A 272 -29.31 16.84 -8.60
N HIS A 273 -28.09 17.21 -8.95
CA HIS A 273 -27.38 18.39 -8.46
C HIS A 273 -26.98 19.38 -9.56
N GLY A 274 -27.27 19.08 -10.83
CA GLY A 274 -26.67 19.80 -11.96
C GLY A 274 -25.16 19.59 -12.00
N SER A 275 -24.43 20.53 -12.60
CA SER A 275 -22.96 20.46 -12.67
C SER A 275 -22.24 20.91 -11.38
N ASP A 276 -22.98 21.17 -10.29
CA ASP A 276 -22.44 21.63 -9.00
C ASP A 276 -22.03 20.45 -8.10
N HIS A 277 -21.21 19.55 -8.65
CA HIS A 277 -20.57 18.48 -7.89
C HIS A 277 -19.20 18.14 -8.49
N PRO A 278 -18.24 17.66 -7.67
CA PRO A 278 -16.99 17.15 -8.22
C PRO A 278 -17.24 15.90 -9.08
N VAL A 279 -16.53 15.81 -10.20
CA VAL A 279 -16.54 14.62 -11.05
C VAL A 279 -15.94 13.44 -10.28
N LEU A 280 -16.67 12.33 -10.25
CA LEU A 280 -16.20 11.10 -9.64
C LEU A 280 -15.12 10.44 -10.50
N THR A 281 -14.11 9.86 -9.85
CA THR A 281 -13.09 9.05 -10.52
C THR A 281 -13.33 7.56 -10.29
N ASN A 282 -12.58 6.73 -11.01
CA ASN A 282 -12.58 5.28 -10.81
C ASN A 282 -12.28 4.90 -9.35
N GLY A 283 -11.37 5.63 -8.69
CA GLY A 283 -11.03 5.39 -7.28
C GLY A 283 -12.24 5.55 -6.35
N ASP A 284 -13.05 6.60 -6.53
CA ASP A 284 -14.22 6.81 -5.66
C ASP A 284 -15.25 5.71 -5.80
N VAL A 285 -15.48 5.27 -7.04
CA VAL A 285 -16.48 4.27 -7.36
C VAL A 285 -16.04 2.90 -6.88
N ILE A 286 -14.76 2.54 -7.01
CA ILE A 286 -14.21 1.32 -6.43
C ILE A 286 -14.31 1.38 -4.90
N SER A 287 -13.82 2.44 -4.25
CA SER A 287 -13.87 2.57 -2.78
C SER A 287 -15.30 2.44 -2.24
N SER A 288 -16.27 3.06 -2.94
CA SER A 288 -17.68 3.01 -2.58
C SER A 288 -18.32 1.64 -2.83
N THR A 289 -17.95 0.98 -3.92
CA THR A 289 -18.39 -0.38 -4.24
C THR A 289 -17.90 -1.36 -3.17
N LEU A 290 -16.62 -1.32 -2.83
CA LEU A 290 -16.03 -2.16 -1.78
C LEU A 290 -16.71 -1.92 -0.42
N ALA A 291 -17.01 -0.67 -0.08
CA ALA A 291 -17.76 -0.32 1.13
C ALA A 291 -19.18 -0.92 1.14
N LYS A 292 -19.91 -0.89 0.02
CA LYS A 292 -21.23 -1.56 -0.09
C LYS A 292 -21.10 -3.07 0.03
N LEU A 293 -20.15 -3.67 -0.70
CA LEU A 293 -19.89 -5.12 -0.69
C LEU A 293 -19.54 -5.62 0.72
N ALA A 294 -18.68 -4.90 1.45
CA ALA A 294 -18.29 -5.23 2.82
C ALA A 294 -19.46 -5.20 3.83
N HIS A 295 -20.59 -4.60 3.45
CA HIS A 295 -21.75 -4.40 4.31
C HIS A 295 -23.06 -4.95 3.71
N LEU A 296 -23.03 -5.85 2.72
CA LEU A 296 -24.24 -6.42 2.11
C LEU A 296 -25.15 -7.14 3.10
N SER A 297 -24.60 -7.85 4.09
CA SER A 297 -25.35 -8.58 5.11
C SER A 297 -26.15 -7.70 6.07
N ARG A 298 -25.97 -6.37 5.99
CA ARG A 298 -26.62 -5.42 6.87
C ARG A 298 -28.10 -5.29 6.54
N ASN A 299 -28.92 -5.21 7.59
CA ASN A 299 -30.32 -4.85 7.46
C ASN A 299 -30.50 -3.37 7.04
N LYS A 300 -31.73 -3.01 6.67
CA LYS A 300 -32.11 -1.64 6.25
C LYS A 300 -31.98 -0.57 7.34
N LYS A 301 -31.57 -0.91 8.57
CA LYS A 301 -31.44 0.09 9.64
C LYS A 301 -30.27 1.03 9.34
N THR A 302 -30.60 2.30 9.17
CA THR A 302 -29.63 3.38 8.97
C THR A 302 -28.70 3.51 10.17
N LYS A 303 -27.40 3.51 9.89
CA LYS A 303 -26.33 3.78 10.85
C LYS A 303 -25.45 4.90 10.34
N THR A 304 -24.67 5.52 11.24
CA THR A 304 -23.57 6.35 10.79
C THR A 304 -22.45 5.46 10.27
N PHE A 305 -21.84 5.85 9.16
CA PHE A 305 -20.75 5.13 8.52
C PHE A 305 -19.60 6.09 8.27
N VAL A 306 -18.38 5.57 8.39
CA VAL A 306 -17.14 6.26 8.07
C VAL A 306 -16.41 5.47 6.99
N LEU A 307 -16.31 6.09 5.81
CA LEU A 307 -15.43 5.62 4.75
C LEU A 307 -14.14 6.43 4.81
N GLY A 308 -13.04 5.77 5.16
CA GLY A 308 -11.73 6.40 5.21
C GLY A 308 -10.88 6.07 4.00
N GLU A 309 -10.03 6.99 3.58
CA GLU A 309 -9.02 6.76 2.53
C GLU A 309 -7.68 7.42 2.87
N THR A 310 -6.57 6.77 2.49
CA THR A 310 -5.23 7.36 2.57
C THR A 310 -4.96 8.32 1.41
N VAL A 311 -4.57 9.56 1.71
CA VAL A 311 -4.24 10.60 0.73
C VAL A 311 -2.74 10.89 0.77
N ASN A 312 -2.08 10.85 -0.38
CA ASN A 312 -0.63 11.10 -0.49
C ASN A 312 -0.30 12.60 -0.40
N ALA A 313 0.63 12.97 0.50
CA ALA A 313 1.07 14.35 0.66
C ALA A 313 2.13 14.82 -0.36
N ARG A 314 2.83 13.91 -1.05
CA ARG A 314 3.79 14.31 -2.12
C ARG A 314 3.07 15.14 -3.19
N GLY A 315 3.68 16.26 -3.58
CA GLY A 315 3.13 17.26 -4.48
C GLY A 315 2.06 18.18 -3.88
N ARG A 316 1.74 18.03 -2.58
CA ARG A 316 0.66 18.79 -1.89
C ARG A 316 1.11 19.48 -0.60
N HIS A 317 2.33 19.20 -0.15
CA HIS A 317 2.92 19.76 1.06
C HIS A 317 4.24 20.47 0.71
N PRO A 318 4.56 21.65 1.28
CA PRO A 318 5.76 22.40 0.93
C PRO A 318 7.07 21.62 1.10
N ALA A 319 7.16 20.78 2.14
CA ALA A 319 8.32 19.91 2.36
C ALA A 319 8.40 18.71 1.41
N LEU A 320 7.34 18.43 0.64
CA LEU A 320 7.24 17.28 -0.27
C LEU A 320 6.85 17.77 -1.67
N PRO A 321 7.71 18.54 -2.36
CA PRO A 321 7.41 19.11 -3.67
C PRO A 321 7.15 18.03 -4.73
N GLU A 322 6.40 18.40 -5.77
CA GLU A 322 6.11 17.53 -6.90
C GLU A 322 7.40 17.15 -7.65
N GLY A 323 7.46 15.92 -8.19
CA GLY A 323 8.59 15.43 -8.96
C GLY A 323 9.85 15.09 -8.14
N LYS A 324 9.84 15.26 -6.82
CA LYS A 324 10.95 14.83 -5.95
C LYS A 324 10.65 13.48 -5.31
N HIS A 325 11.66 12.61 -5.27
CA HIS A 325 11.56 11.31 -4.62
C HIS A 325 11.71 11.48 -3.11
N TYR A 326 10.80 10.88 -2.35
CA TYR A 326 10.87 10.80 -0.89
C TYR A 326 10.55 9.37 -0.47
N LEU A 327 11.47 8.74 0.27
CA LEU A 327 11.39 7.32 0.59
C LEU A 327 10.32 7.01 1.64
N HIS A 328 10.17 7.86 2.66
CA HIS A 328 9.41 7.52 3.87
C HIS A 328 7.90 7.79 3.75
N ASN A 329 7.15 7.55 4.83
CA ASN A 329 5.69 7.66 4.82
C ASN A 329 5.25 9.12 4.82
N CYS A 330 4.30 9.47 3.96
CA CYS A 330 3.58 10.74 4.09
C CYS A 330 2.06 10.68 3.82
N PRO A 331 1.31 9.71 4.40
CA PRO A 331 -0.13 9.64 4.26
C PRO A 331 -0.88 10.63 5.18
N ALA A 332 -1.81 11.37 4.61
CA ALA A 332 -2.94 12.00 5.31
C ALA A 332 -4.19 11.11 5.22
N TYR A 333 -5.21 11.35 6.06
CA TYR A 333 -6.39 10.47 6.15
C TYR A 333 -7.69 11.21 5.93
N ALA A 334 -8.38 10.86 4.84
CA ALA A 334 -9.74 11.29 4.56
C ALA A 334 -10.75 10.50 5.40
N CYS A 335 -11.85 11.16 5.78
CA CYS A 335 -12.92 10.57 6.57
C CYS A 335 -14.28 11.08 6.07
N ALA A 336 -14.94 10.34 5.17
CA ALA A 336 -16.32 10.61 4.80
C ALA A 336 -17.27 10.02 5.84
N ARG A 337 -17.88 10.87 6.68
CA ARG A 337 -18.83 10.45 7.72
C ARG A 337 -20.27 10.81 7.37
N PHE A 338 -21.13 9.82 7.15
CA PHE A 338 -22.51 10.04 6.68
C PHE A 338 -23.47 8.93 7.15
N LYS A 339 -24.77 9.08 6.85
CA LYS A 339 -25.79 8.07 7.15
C LYS A 339 -25.84 7.03 6.04
N PHE A 340 -25.78 5.76 6.42
CA PHE A 340 -25.68 4.62 5.53
C PHE A 340 -26.67 3.52 5.91
N ASN A 341 -27.26 2.91 4.90
CA ASN A 341 -27.94 1.62 4.95
C ASN A 341 -27.73 0.90 3.61
N LYS A 342 -28.23 -0.33 3.49
CA LYS A 342 -28.06 -1.13 2.27
C LYS A 342 -28.67 -0.50 1.00
N ASP A 343 -29.66 0.38 1.16
CA ASP A 343 -30.38 1.07 0.07
C ASP A 343 -29.75 2.45 -0.24
N THR A 344 -28.61 2.82 0.37
CA THR A 344 -27.90 4.08 0.07
C THR A 344 -27.30 4.00 -1.34
N PRO A 345 -27.59 4.96 -2.25
CA PRO A 345 -27.09 4.91 -3.62
C PRO A 345 -25.56 4.90 -3.70
N LEU A 346 -25.01 4.16 -4.66
CA LEU A 346 -23.56 4.12 -4.88
C LEU A 346 -23.00 5.51 -5.21
N SER A 347 -23.71 6.28 -6.03
CA SER A 347 -23.38 7.66 -6.41
C SER A 347 -23.22 8.60 -5.22
N GLU A 348 -24.10 8.49 -4.22
CA GLU A 348 -24.03 9.28 -2.99
C GLU A 348 -22.81 8.91 -2.13
N ILE A 349 -22.52 7.62 -1.99
CA ILE A 349 -21.34 7.14 -1.26
C ILE A 349 -20.07 7.67 -1.93
N ALA A 350 -20.00 7.57 -3.26
CA ALA A 350 -18.88 8.05 -4.07
C ALA A 350 -18.71 9.57 -4.01
N LEU A 351 -19.81 10.33 -3.98
CA LEU A 351 -19.75 11.78 -3.80
C LEU A 351 -19.20 12.15 -2.43
N LYS A 352 -19.70 11.53 -1.34
CA LYS A 352 -19.18 11.79 0.01
C LYS A 352 -17.71 11.40 0.14
N HIS A 353 -17.31 10.31 -0.50
CA HIS A 353 -15.92 9.89 -0.60
C HIS A 353 -15.05 10.97 -1.28
N ARG A 354 -15.40 11.34 -2.52
CA ARG A 354 -14.69 12.35 -3.33
C ARG A 354 -14.53 13.68 -2.58
N LEU A 355 -15.60 14.17 -1.95
CA LEU A 355 -15.55 15.41 -1.17
C LEU A 355 -14.54 15.31 -0.03
N SER A 356 -14.53 14.20 0.72
CA SER A 356 -13.58 14.01 1.83
C SER A 356 -12.13 13.89 1.36
N VAL A 357 -11.87 13.26 0.22
CA VAL A 357 -10.54 13.17 -0.39
C VAL A 357 -10.07 14.54 -0.86
N ASN A 358 -10.93 15.31 -1.53
CA ASN A 358 -10.62 16.67 -1.99
C ASN A 358 -10.33 17.63 -0.82
N GLU A 359 -11.10 17.56 0.28
CA GLU A 359 -10.84 18.34 1.50
C GLU A 359 -9.49 17.95 2.12
N THR A 360 -9.21 16.64 2.19
CA THR A 360 -7.97 16.13 2.80
C THR A 360 -6.74 16.44 1.97
N ALA A 361 -6.88 16.53 0.64
CA ALA A 361 -5.78 16.87 -0.27
C ALA A 361 -5.30 18.32 -0.15
N GLN A 362 -6.03 19.19 0.56
CA GLN A 362 -5.59 20.56 0.84
C GLN A 362 -4.42 20.56 1.83
N THR A 363 -3.43 21.43 1.63
CA THR A 363 -2.22 21.51 2.46
C THR A 363 -2.54 21.64 3.96
N ALA A 364 -3.46 22.53 4.34
CA ALA A 364 -3.86 22.71 5.74
C ALA A 364 -4.47 21.44 6.36
N SER A 365 -5.22 20.65 5.58
CA SER A 365 -5.79 19.37 6.04
C SER A 365 -4.71 18.31 6.22
N ILE A 366 -3.71 18.27 5.32
CA ILE A 366 -2.53 17.40 5.42
C ILE A 366 -1.74 17.74 6.68
N GLU A 367 -1.41 19.01 6.87
CA GLU A 367 -0.69 19.52 8.05
C GLU A 367 -1.43 19.17 9.35
N ARG A 368 -2.76 19.36 9.38
CA ARG A 368 -3.58 18.95 10.53
C ARG A 368 -3.54 17.42 10.73
N SER A 369 -3.57 16.63 9.67
CA SER A 369 -3.47 15.16 9.75
C SER A 369 -2.12 14.71 10.33
N PHE A 370 -1.05 15.41 9.97
CA PHE A 370 0.29 15.22 10.53
C PHE A 370 0.34 15.58 12.02
N ALA A 371 -0.25 16.71 12.43
CA ALA A 371 -0.37 17.11 13.83
C ALA A 371 -1.14 16.09 14.68
N VAL A 372 -2.27 15.56 14.18
CA VAL A 372 -3.01 14.48 14.85
C VAL A 372 -2.12 13.23 14.97
N THR A 373 -1.43 12.84 13.90
CA THR A 373 -0.57 11.65 13.89
C THR A 373 0.58 11.78 14.88
N LYS A 374 1.24 12.93 14.93
CA LYS A 374 2.29 13.25 15.89
C LYS A 374 1.81 13.08 17.33
N LYS A 375 0.69 13.71 17.69
CA LYS A 375 0.15 13.61 19.07
C LYS A 375 -0.31 12.19 19.40
N VAL A 376 -0.81 11.40 18.43
CA VAL A 376 -1.11 9.98 18.64
C VAL A 376 0.16 9.18 18.94
N PHE A 377 1.25 9.45 18.21
CA PHE A 377 2.55 8.84 18.45
C PHE A 377 3.10 9.19 19.85
N ASP A 378 3.05 10.47 20.23
CA ASP A 378 3.48 10.95 21.56
C ASP A 378 2.71 10.30 22.73
N GLY A 379 1.56 9.69 22.43
CA GLY A 379 0.78 8.90 23.36
C GLY A 379 -0.38 9.67 24.01
N GLY A 380 -1.15 8.94 24.82
CA GLY A 380 -2.36 9.48 25.47
C GLY A 380 -3.62 9.47 24.62
N TYR A 381 -3.51 9.20 23.32
CA TYR A 381 -4.62 9.14 22.36
C TYR A 381 -4.73 7.76 21.69
N GLY A 382 -5.94 7.40 21.24
CA GLY A 382 -6.21 6.13 20.54
C GLY A 382 -6.44 6.30 19.05
N PHE A 383 -6.88 5.22 18.39
CA PHE A 383 -7.10 5.18 16.93
C PHE A 383 -8.01 6.33 16.45
N PRO A 384 -7.52 7.17 15.52
CA PRO A 384 -8.07 8.51 15.24
C PRO A 384 -9.28 8.57 14.27
N MET A 385 -9.80 7.42 13.83
CA MET A 385 -10.91 7.37 12.87
C MET A 385 -12.18 6.74 13.49
N GLY A 386 -13.34 7.24 13.09
CA GLY A 386 -14.66 6.73 13.51
C GLY A 386 -15.07 7.07 14.94
N GLU A 387 -16.35 6.92 15.24
CA GLU A 387 -16.93 7.03 16.58
C GLU A 387 -17.49 5.70 17.08
N ALA A 388 -17.71 5.59 18.39
CA ALA A 388 -18.36 4.41 18.96
C ALA A 388 -19.75 4.20 18.33
N GLY A 389 -19.96 3.01 17.76
CA GLY A 389 -21.20 2.63 17.09
C GLY A 389 -21.31 3.03 15.62
N ASP A 390 -20.33 3.78 15.08
CA ASP A 390 -20.20 3.98 13.65
C ASP A 390 -19.85 2.62 12.98
N LEU A 391 -20.37 2.40 11.78
CA LEU A 391 -19.79 1.44 10.85
C LEU A 391 -18.52 2.06 10.24
N SER A 392 -17.53 1.26 9.89
CA SER A 392 -16.28 1.76 9.31
C SER A 392 -15.76 0.86 8.21
N PHE A 393 -15.24 1.47 7.16
CA PHE A 393 -14.47 0.80 6.13
C PHE A 393 -13.34 1.71 5.68
N HIS A 394 -12.16 1.15 5.45
CA HIS A 394 -10.98 1.91 5.04
C HIS A 394 -10.42 1.39 3.72
N VAL A 395 -10.11 2.30 2.80
CA VAL A 395 -9.46 1.95 1.54
C VAL A 395 -8.08 2.59 1.50
N THR A 396 -7.11 1.83 1.01
CA THR A 396 -5.81 2.36 0.63
C THR A 396 -5.57 2.04 -0.83
N ASN A 397 -5.22 3.04 -1.62
CA ASN A 397 -5.13 2.91 -3.07
C ASN A 397 -3.69 3.02 -3.53
N TRP A 398 -3.09 1.89 -3.87
CA TRP A 398 -1.70 1.76 -4.30
C TRP A 398 -1.54 1.89 -5.81
N SER A 399 -2.63 1.85 -6.58
CA SER A 399 -2.58 1.80 -8.05
C SER A 399 -1.74 2.91 -8.68
N SER A 400 -1.80 4.12 -8.15
CA SER A 400 -1.02 5.26 -8.65
C SER A 400 0.45 5.25 -8.22
N ALA A 401 0.88 4.35 -7.33
CA ALA A 401 2.30 4.24 -6.95
C ALA A 401 3.13 3.62 -8.09
N TRP A 402 2.58 2.63 -8.79
CA TRP A 402 3.35 1.79 -9.71
C TRP A 402 3.50 2.36 -11.13
N HIS A 403 2.97 3.56 -11.38
CA HIS A 403 3.04 4.20 -12.70
C HIS A 403 4.49 4.50 -13.09
N GLY A 404 4.86 4.18 -14.34
CA GLY A 404 6.18 4.49 -14.89
C GLY A 404 7.31 3.56 -14.43
N ILE A 405 7.02 2.50 -13.67
CA ILE A 405 7.98 1.42 -13.44
C ILE A 405 8.06 0.56 -14.70
N ASP A 406 9.27 0.35 -15.22
CA ASP A 406 9.51 -0.45 -16.41
C ASP A 406 10.74 -1.37 -16.26
N PHE A 407 10.49 -2.68 -16.30
CA PHE A 407 11.50 -3.73 -16.19
C PHE A 407 12.10 -4.15 -17.54
N SER A 408 11.72 -3.52 -18.66
CA SER A 408 12.17 -3.88 -20.02
C SER A 408 13.70 -4.00 -20.17
N HIS A 409 14.44 -3.08 -19.55
CA HIS A 409 15.90 -3.02 -19.63
C HIS A 409 16.63 -4.13 -18.85
N VAL A 410 15.95 -4.76 -17.89
CA VAL A 410 16.50 -5.87 -17.11
C VAL A 410 15.96 -7.22 -17.58
N ARG A 411 15.43 -7.30 -18.81
CA ARG A 411 15.03 -8.56 -19.43
C ARG A 411 16.27 -9.39 -19.80
N LYS A 412 16.23 -10.70 -19.54
CA LYS A 412 17.36 -11.62 -19.76
C LYS A 412 17.85 -11.63 -21.22
N ASP A 413 16.96 -11.46 -22.19
CA ASP A 413 17.30 -11.44 -23.62
C ASP A 413 17.91 -10.12 -24.11
N SER A 414 17.92 -9.07 -23.27
CA SER A 414 18.48 -7.75 -23.64
C SER A 414 20.00 -7.71 -23.57
N SER A 415 20.66 -8.71 -22.99
CA SER A 415 22.13 -8.79 -22.83
C SER A 415 22.86 -9.38 -24.04
N ALA A 416 22.16 -9.80 -25.11
CA ALA A 416 22.76 -10.45 -26.28
C ALA A 416 23.22 -9.49 -27.41
N THR A 417 23.01 -8.17 -27.32
CA THR A 417 23.26 -7.23 -28.43
C THR A 417 24.45 -6.26 -28.27
N ASN A 418 25.35 -6.49 -27.30
CA ASN A 418 26.63 -5.76 -27.26
C ASN A 418 27.79 -6.61 -27.83
N VAL A 419 27.56 -7.29 -28.95
CA VAL A 419 28.63 -7.76 -29.83
C VAL A 419 28.72 -6.77 -30.99
N THR A 420 29.85 -6.07 -31.07
CA THR A 420 30.25 -5.31 -32.25
C THR A 420 30.27 -6.23 -33.46
N ASP A 421 29.28 -6.14 -34.33
CA ASP A 421 29.38 -6.67 -35.69
C ASP A 421 28.76 -5.69 -36.68
N GLU A 422 29.64 -5.11 -37.50
CA GLU A 422 29.28 -4.41 -38.73
C GLU A 422 28.69 -5.43 -39.71
N GLY A 423 27.37 -5.60 -39.70
CA GLY A 423 26.70 -6.53 -40.59
C GLY A 423 25.22 -6.22 -40.75
N ASN A 424 24.86 -5.73 -41.94
CA ASN A 424 23.47 -5.47 -42.36
C ASN A 424 22.56 -6.69 -42.13
N GLY A 425 21.73 -6.61 -41.10
CA GLY A 425 20.60 -7.51 -40.85
C GLY A 425 19.82 -6.97 -39.67
N ALA A 426 18.67 -6.33 -39.93
CA ALA A 426 17.81 -5.78 -38.88
C ALA A 426 17.41 -6.89 -37.90
N PRO A 427 17.71 -6.77 -36.58
CA PRO A 427 17.18 -7.70 -35.60
C PRO A 427 15.66 -7.51 -35.51
N ASP A 428 14.92 -8.62 -35.54
CA ASP A 428 13.48 -8.62 -35.29
C ASP A 428 13.19 -7.87 -33.98
N GLY A 429 12.30 -6.88 -34.09
CA GLY A 429 12.18 -5.79 -33.13
C GLY A 429 11.94 -6.25 -31.70
N ILE A 430 12.89 -5.93 -30.82
CA ILE A 430 12.59 -5.75 -29.40
C ILE A 430 11.54 -4.64 -29.33
N SER A 431 10.30 -5.01 -29.00
CA SER A 431 9.25 -4.05 -28.69
C SER A 431 9.76 -3.15 -27.56
N ASN A 432 9.94 -1.86 -27.83
CA ASN A 432 10.23 -0.81 -26.84
C ASN A 432 9.02 -0.53 -25.92
N ALA A 433 7.97 -1.36 -25.95
CA ALA A 433 6.84 -1.23 -25.05
C ALA A 433 7.22 -1.73 -23.65
N ALA A 434 6.87 -0.96 -22.63
CA ALA A 434 7.03 -1.35 -21.23
C ALA A 434 6.42 -2.73 -20.97
N LEU A 435 7.10 -3.53 -20.16
CA LEU A 435 6.65 -4.89 -19.86
C LEU A 435 5.34 -4.86 -19.06
N PRO A 436 4.33 -5.68 -19.42
CA PRO A 436 3.13 -5.84 -18.59
C PRO A 436 3.52 -6.30 -17.19
N MET A 437 3.06 -5.55 -16.19
CA MET A 437 3.39 -5.75 -14.78
C MET A 437 2.14 -5.72 -13.91
N LEU A 438 1.99 -6.75 -13.09
CA LEU A 438 0.99 -6.86 -12.04
C LEU A 438 1.69 -6.68 -10.69
N VAL A 439 1.12 -5.85 -9.81
CA VAL A 439 1.65 -5.63 -8.46
C VAL A 439 0.63 -6.06 -7.42
N LEU A 440 0.99 -7.06 -6.62
CA LEU A 440 0.20 -7.57 -5.49
C LEU A 440 0.97 -7.38 -4.19
N GLY A 441 0.31 -7.51 -3.05
CA GLY A 441 1.02 -7.40 -1.78
C GLY A 441 0.11 -7.27 -0.57
N SER A 442 0.73 -7.20 0.59
CA SER A 442 0.05 -6.99 1.85
C SER A 442 0.90 -6.16 2.81
N SER A 443 0.20 -5.51 3.73
CA SER A 443 0.76 -4.85 4.90
C SER A 443 -0.25 -5.00 6.02
N THR A 444 -0.21 -6.14 6.69
CA THR A 444 -1.27 -6.57 7.61
C THR A 444 -0.70 -7.07 8.92
N GLN A 445 -1.32 -6.64 10.02
CA GLN A 445 -1.04 -7.15 11.35
C GLN A 445 -1.64 -8.55 11.49
N ARG A 446 -0.81 -9.60 11.38
CA ARG A 446 -1.26 -11.01 11.33
C ARG A 446 -1.93 -11.49 12.62
N ASP A 447 -1.59 -10.90 13.75
CA ASP A 447 -2.20 -11.18 15.06
C ASP A 447 -3.51 -10.43 15.31
N SER A 448 -3.98 -9.62 14.36
CA SER A 448 -5.32 -9.02 14.42
C SER A 448 -6.39 -10.09 14.22
N SER A 449 -7.49 -9.99 14.97
CA SER A 449 -8.69 -10.84 14.75
C SER A 449 -9.65 -10.28 13.70
N ILE A 450 -9.31 -9.13 13.09
CA ILE A 450 -10.19 -8.39 12.18
C ILE A 450 -9.36 -7.81 11.03
N HIS A 451 -9.62 -8.29 9.82
CA HIS A 451 -9.03 -7.76 8.58
C HIS A 451 -10.10 -7.18 7.64
N ARG A 452 -11.39 -7.53 7.83
CA ARG A 452 -12.52 -7.11 6.99
C ARG A 452 -12.88 -5.61 6.99
N LEU A 453 -12.22 -4.79 7.81
CA LEU A 453 -12.53 -3.36 7.92
C LEU A 453 -11.72 -2.51 6.93
N SER A 454 -10.89 -3.14 6.10
CA SER A 454 -10.15 -2.46 5.06
C SER A 454 -9.97 -3.30 3.80
N ALA A 455 -9.81 -2.63 2.66
CA ALA A 455 -9.41 -3.26 1.41
C ALA A 455 -8.36 -2.41 0.68
N PRO A 456 -7.14 -2.93 0.45
CA PRO A 456 -6.18 -2.27 -0.41
C PRO A 456 -6.52 -2.51 -1.90
N ILE A 457 -6.55 -1.43 -2.68
CA ILE A 457 -6.53 -1.47 -4.15
C ILE A 457 -5.05 -1.56 -4.54
N LEU A 458 -4.61 -2.77 -4.89
CA LEU A 458 -3.20 -3.13 -5.04
C LEU A 458 -2.57 -2.52 -6.28
N CYS A 459 -3.21 -2.68 -7.45
CA CYS A 459 -2.72 -2.09 -8.68
C CYS A 459 -3.82 -1.93 -9.74
N LYS A 460 -3.48 -1.24 -10.83
CA LYS A 460 -4.22 -1.26 -12.09
C LYS A 460 -3.34 -1.94 -13.14
N ALA A 461 -3.71 -3.14 -13.56
CA ALA A 461 -2.96 -3.97 -14.50
C ALA A 461 -3.92 -4.92 -15.22
N ASP A 462 -3.49 -5.51 -16.33
CA ASP A 462 -4.26 -6.53 -17.08
C ASP A 462 -5.69 -6.07 -17.44
N GLY A 463 -5.84 -4.78 -17.77
CA GLY A 463 -7.13 -4.21 -18.14
C GLY A 463 -8.11 -3.98 -16.98
N GLY A 464 -7.67 -4.08 -15.72
CA GLY A 464 -8.55 -3.84 -14.56
C GLY A 464 -7.81 -3.42 -13.30
N TYR A 465 -8.54 -3.47 -12.18
CA TYR A 465 -8.05 -3.15 -10.84
C TYR A 465 -8.01 -4.42 -10.00
N TRP A 466 -6.92 -4.61 -9.28
CA TRP A 466 -6.71 -5.74 -8.38
C TRP A 466 -6.85 -5.28 -6.94
N VAL A 467 -7.70 -5.96 -6.16
CA VAL A 467 -8.05 -5.57 -4.79
C VAL A 467 -7.94 -6.78 -3.87
N ALA A 468 -7.25 -6.66 -2.75
CA ALA A 468 -7.37 -7.68 -1.70
C ALA A 468 -8.64 -7.38 -0.89
N PHE A 469 -9.68 -8.21 -1.09
CA PHE A 469 -10.97 -7.99 -0.46
C PHE A 469 -11.25 -9.05 0.60
N THR A 470 -11.44 -8.60 1.83
CA THR A 470 -11.78 -9.45 2.98
C THR A 470 -13.12 -9.03 3.56
N THR A 471 -13.99 -10.00 3.82
CA THR A 471 -15.23 -9.79 4.56
C THR A 471 -15.54 -11.00 5.43
N SER A 472 -16.57 -10.93 6.30
CA SER A 472 -16.97 -12.11 7.06
C SER A 472 -17.41 -13.24 6.13
N THR A 473 -17.14 -14.50 6.44
CA THR A 473 -17.49 -15.65 5.59
C THR A 473 -18.97 -15.62 5.18
N LYS A 474 -19.85 -15.29 6.12
CA LYS A 474 -21.31 -15.13 5.87
C LYS A 474 -21.62 -14.03 4.86
N ASN A 475 -20.92 -12.90 4.93
CA ASN A 475 -21.11 -11.81 3.98
C ASN A 475 -20.47 -12.13 2.62
N MET A 476 -19.37 -12.88 2.60
CA MET A 476 -18.72 -13.31 1.35
C MET A 476 -19.66 -14.16 0.50
N LEU A 477 -20.44 -15.06 1.12
CA LEU A 477 -21.48 -15.83 0.42
C LEU A 477 -22.54 -14.94 -0.24
N LEU A 478 -22.91 -13.82 0.39
CA LEU A 478 -23.87 -12.86 -0.19
C LEU A 478 -23.24 -12.06 -1.34
N VAL A 479 -21.94 -11.75 -1.24
CA VAL A 479 -21.19 -11.14 -2.35
C VAL A 479 -21.14 -12.12 -3.52
N ASP A 480 -20.87 -13.40 -3.28
CA ASP A 480 -20.87 -14.43 -4.33
C ASP A 480 -22.24 -14.60 -4.98
N GLU A 481 -23.32 -14.63 -4.19
CA GLU A 481 -24.68 -14.68 -4.72
C GLU A 481 -25.00 -13.43 -5.56
N LEU A 482 -24.58 -12.24 -5.11
CA LEU A 482 -24.75 -11.00 -5.88
C LEU A 482 -23.99 -11.10 -7.21
N LEU A 483 -22.71 -11.48 -7.20
CA LEU A 483 -21.89 -11.54 -8.40
C LEU A 483 -22.35 -12.62 -9.39
N GLN A 484 -23.00 -13.69 -8.92
CA GLN A 484 -23.63 -14.68 -9.80
C GLN A 484 -24.86 -14.11 -10.51
N LYS A 485 -25.66 -13.28 -9.84
CA LYS A 485 -26.91 -12.71 -10.36
C LYS A 485 -26.71 -11.39 -11.12
N ASP A 486 -25.73 -10.62 -10.69
CA ASP A 486 -25.39 -9.29 -11.17
C ASP A 486 -23.86 -9.18 -11.28
N PRO A 487 -23.25 -9.88 -12.25
CA PRO A 487 -21.79 -9.93 -12.44
C PRO A 487 -21.17 -8.57 -12.80
N PHE A 488 -22.01 -7.62 -13.17
CA PHE A 488 -21.66 -6.28 -13.62
C PHE A 488 -21.93 -5.19 -12.57
N LEU A 489 -22.48 -5.58 -11.41
CA LEU A 489 -22.81 -4.72 -10.27
C LEU A 489 -23.80 -3.61 -10.63
N ASP A 490 -24.69 -3.87 -11.58
CA ASP A 490 -25.65 -2.88 -12.06
C ASP A 490 -26.71 -2.53 -11.01
N THR A 491 -26.94 -3.39 -10.02
CA THR A 491 -27.92 -3.20 -8.94
C THR A 491 -27.35 -2.53 -7.68
N LEU A 492 -26.03 -2.28 -7.63
CA LEU A 492 -25.38 -1.58 -6.52
C LEU A 492 -25.67 -0.07 -6.49
#